data_AF-A0A811RX72-F1
#
_entry.id   AF-A0A811RX72-F1
#
_cell.length_a   1.000
_cell.length_b   1.000
_cell.length_c   1.000
_cell.angle_alpha   90.00
_cell.angle_beta   90.00
_cell.angle_gamma   90.00
#
_symmetry.space_group_name_H-M   'P 1'
#
loop_
_entity.id
_entity.type
_entity.pdbx_description
1 polymer ?
#
loop_
_entity_poly.entity_id
_entity_poly.type
_entity_poly.pdbx_seq_one_letter_code
_entity_poly.pdbx_strand_id
1 'polypeptide(L)'
;MTPLVGMLPCTDYLTNITVLTPPGECCDGLKSVIRDAPICLWQGMNGDMNQFLPKPVDPIRMLILPLACGTVLPLQTLFAFNSQQVPPIMPPTPAEPPVTTPSASP
;
A
#
# COMPACT_ATOMS: atom_id res chain seq x y z
N MET A 1 -12.03 5.97 -6.35
CA MET A 1 -10.75 6.62 -6.71
C MET A 1 -9.67 5.87 -5.96
N THR A 2 -8.63 5.38 -6.63
CA THR A 2 -7.57 4.59 -5.98
C THR A 2 -6.80 5.51 -5.03
N PRO A 3 -6.90 5.32 -3.70
CA PRO A 3 -6.31 6.25 -2.73
C PRO A 3 -4.79 6.39 -2.95
N LEU A 4 -4.15 5.32 -3.42
CA LEU A 4 -2.72 5.30 -3.76
C LEU A 4 -2.32 6.28 -4.89
N VAL A 5 -3.23 6.66 -5.81
CA VAL A 5 -2.92 7.59 -6.90
C VAL A 5 -2.57 8.98 -6.36
N GLY A 6 -3.12 9.36 -5.21
CA GLY A 6 -2.73 10.59 -4.51
C GLY A 6 -1.26 10.61 -4.07
N MET A 7 -0.56 9.47 -4.11
CA MET A 7 0.86 9.37 -3.77
C MET A 7 1.81 9.55 -4.96
N LEU A 8 1.29 9.69 -6.18
CA LEU A 8 2.12 9.92 -7.36
C LEU A 8 3.04 11.16 -7.25
N PRO A 9 2.63 12.28 -6.62
CA PRO A 9 3.54 13.41 -6.42
C PRO A 9 4.72 13.11 -5.49
N CYS A 10 4.69 12.01 -4.72
CA CYS A 10 5.80 11.62 -3.83
C CYS A 10 6.95 10.90 -4.54
N THR A 11 6.79 10.50 -5.80
CA THR A 11 7.74 9.61 -6.49
C THR A 11 9.17 10.12 -6.45
N ASP A 12 9.41 11.41 -6.73
CA ASP A 12 10.77 11.95 -6.73
C ASP A 12 11.35 11.98 -5.31
N TYR A 13 10.56 12.37 -4.31
CA TYR A 13 11.00 12.28 -2.92
C TYR A 13 11.37 10.84 -2.52
N LEU A 14 10.55 9.86 -2.91
CA LEU A 14 10.75 8.46 -2.55
C LEU A 14 11.90 7.79 -3.30
N THR A 15 12.29 8.26 -4.48
CA THR A 15 13.25 7.56 -5.35
C THR A 15 14.53 8.35 -5.64
N ASN A 16 14.55 9.65 -5.35
CA ASN A 16 15.66 10.55 -5.64
C ASN A 16 16.19 11.17 -4.36
N ILE A 17 17.33 10.66 -3.89
CA ILE A 17 17.97 11.09 -2.64
C ILE A 17 18.34 12.59 -2.58
N THR A 18 18.32 13.29 -3.71
CA THR A 18 18.57 14.74 -3.76
C THR A 18 17.35 15.57 -3.37
N VAL A 19 16.14 15.00 -3.46
CA VAL A 19 14.88 15.69 -3.12
C VAL A 19 14.66 15.63 -1.61
N LEU A 20 15.04 16.66 -0.86
CA LEU A 20 15.02 16.61 0.60
C LEU A 20 13.65 16.87 1.23
N THR A 21 12.74 17.52 0.50
CA THR A 21 11.43 17.92 1.00
C THR A 21 10.34 17.40 0.06
N PRO A 22 9.31 16.70 0.57
CA PRO A 22 8.21 16.26 -0.26
C PRO A 22 7.37 17.46 -0.74
N PRO A 23 6.80 17.42 -1.95
CA PRO A 23 5.88 18.46 -2.41
C PRO A 23 4.59 18.48 -1.58
N GLY A 24 3.93 19.63 -1.47
CA GLY A 24 2.69 19.77 -0.69
C GLY A 24 1.59 18.77 -1.11
N GLU A 25 1.39 18.61 -2.42
CA GLU A 25 0.45 17.64 -3.00
C GLU A 25 0.75 16.19 -2.57
N CYS A 26 2.03 15.84 -2.40
CA CYS A 26 2.42 14.53 -1.86
C CYS A 26 1.93 14.37 -0.42
N CYS A 27 2.08 15.41 0.40
CA CYS A 27 1.63 15.39 1.79
C CYS A 27 0.11 15.37 1.92
N ASP A 28 -0.63 16.07 1.06
CA ASP A 28 -2.09 16.04 1.08
C ASP A 28 -2.65 14.71 0.59
N GLY A 29 -2.02 14.12 -0.42
CA GLY A 29 -2.26 12.73 -0.80
C GLY A 29 -2.03 11.76 0.37
N LEU A 30 -0.95 11.95 1.14
CA LEU A 30 -0.62 11.06 2.25
C LEU A 30 -1.66 11.15 3.35
N LYS A 31 -2.09 12.37 3.70
CA LYS A 31 -3.15 12.59 4.68
C LYS A 31 -4.44 11.90 4.28
N SER A 32 -4.83 12.02 3.01
CA SER A 32 -6.05 11.35 2.51
C SER A 32 -5.90 9.83 2.57
N VAL A 33 -4.75 9.27 2.19
CA VAL A 33 -4.51 7.82 2.27
C VAL A 33 -4.52 7.32 3.70
N ILE A 34 -3.86 8.00 4.64
CA ILE A 34 -3.86 7.63 6.06
C ILE A 34 -5.28 7.65 6.64
N ARG A 35 -6.08 8.66 6.25
CA ARG A 35 -7.45 8.83 6.75
C ARG A 35 -8.43 7.83 6.14
N ASP A 36 -8.38 7.65 4.83
CA ASP A 36 -9.44 6.99 4.06
C ASP A 36 -9.07 5.55 3.68
N ALA A 37 -7.78 5.20 3.64
CA ALA A 37 -7.29 3.92 3.13
C ALA A 37 -5.98 3.44 3.78
N PRO A 38 -5.92 3.29 5.11
CA PRO A 38 -4.71 2.88 5.83
C PRO A 38 -4.22 1.48 5.41
N ILE A 39 -5.11 0.61 4.92
CA ILE A 39 -4.76 -0.73 4.42
C ILE A 39 -4.04 -0.64 3.07
N CYS A 40 -4.46 0.25 2.18
CA CYS A 40 -3.80 0.47 0.89
C CYS A 40 -2.40 1.03 1.08
N LEU A 41 -2.21 1.90 2.08
CA LEU A 41 -0.89 2.40 2.46
C LEU A 41 0.03 1.24 2.84
N TRP A 42 -0.46 0.34 3.70
CA TRP A 42 0.29 -0.83 4.13
C TRP A 42 0.72 -1.71 2.96
N GLN A 43 -0.20 -2.01 2.04
CA GLN A 43 0.12 -2.81 0.86
C GLN A 43 1.05 -2.09 -0.11
N GLY A 44 1.00 -0.76 -0.16
CA GLY A 44 2.02 0.02 -0.85
C GLY A 44 3.40 -0.23 -0.25
N MET A 45 3.57 -0.04 1.06
CA MET A 45 4.92 -0.08 1.67
C MET A 45 5.49 -1.49 1.84
N ASN A 46 4.64 -2.49 2.11
CA ASN A 46 5.04 -3.90 2.21
C ASN A 46 4.99 -4.62 0.86
N GLY A 47 4.27 -4.09 -0.11
CA GLY A 47 4.28 -4.59 -1.47
C GLY A 47 5.51 -4.10 -2.23
N ASP A 48 5.70 -4.66 -3.42
CA ASP A 48 6.76 -4.22 -4.32
C ASP A 48 6.34 -2.88 -4.95
N MET A 49 6.43 -1.77 -4.21
CA MET A 49 6.14 -0.43 -4.76
C MET A 49 7.06 -0.08 -5.94
N ASN A 50 8.19 -0.78 -6.05
CA ASN A 50 9.09 -0.74 -7.19
C ASN A 50 8.42 -1.22 -8.49
N GLN A 51 7.36 -2.03 -8.44
CA GLN A 51 6.62 -2.44 -9.64
C GLN A 51 5.77 -1.29 -10.23
N PHE A 52 5.40 -0.30 -9.40
CA PHE A 52 4.55 0.83 -9.79
C PHE A 52 5.35 2.10 -10.06
N LEU A 53 6.62 2.14 -9.66
CA LEU A 53 7.47 3.31 -9.79
C LEU A 53 8.65 3.03 -10.72
N PRO A 54 9.08 4.03 -11.50
CA PRO A 54 10.17 3.85 -12.48
C PRO A 54 11.54 3.60 -11.81
N LYS A 55 11.63 3.80 -10.50
CA LYS A 55 12.85 3.67 -9.71
C LYS A 55 12.53 3.01 -8.37
N PRO A 56 13.50 2.30 -7.78
CA PRO A 56 13.33 1.70 -6.47
C PRO A 56 13.04 2.77 -5.42
N VAL A 57 12.04 2.51 -4.58
CA VAL A 57 11.68 3.34 -3.44
C VAL A 57 12.72 3.16 -2.35
N ASP A 58 13.16 4.28 -1.76
CA ASP A 58 13.98 4.28 -0.57
C ASP A 58 13.08 3.98 0.66
N PRO A 59 13.30 2.84 1.35
CA PRO A 59 12.42 2.41 2.44
C PRO A 59 12.51 3.34 3.66
N ILE A 60 13.65 4.02 3.86
CA ILE A 60 13.82 4.97 4.96
C ILE A 60 12.99 6.21 4.69
N ARG A 61 13.06 6.76 3.48
CA ARG A 61 12.25 7.91 3.05
C ARG A 61 10.77 7.62 3.14
N MET A 62 10.36 6.41 2.80
CA MET A 62 8.97 5.99 2.95
C MET A 62 8.52 5.99 4.42
N LEU A 63 9.37 5.51 5.32
CA LEU A 63 9.09 5.49 6.76
C LEU A 63 9.04 6.90 7.37
N ILE A 64 9.89 7.83 6.92
CA ILE A 64 9.96 9.20 7.45
C ILE A 64 9.04 10.20 6.75
N LEU A 65 8.48 9.86 5.58
CA LEU A 65 7.57 10.72 4.83
C LEU A 65 6.42 11.31 5.69
N PRO A 66 5.77 10.54 6.59
CA PRO A 66 4.72 11.09 7.44
C PRO A 66 5.25 12.21 8.34
N LEU A 67 6.44 12.02 8.92
CA LEU A 67 7.11 13.02 9.74
C LEU A 67 7.51 14.24 8.91
N ALA A 68 8.04 14.02 7.70
CA ALA A 68 8.41 15.10 6.76
C ALA A 68 7.19 15.94 6.34
N CYS A 69 6.00 15.34 6.30
CA CYS A 69 4.74 16.01 6.02
C CYS A 69 4.05 16.61 7.26
N GLY A 70 4.66 16.50 8.45
CA GLY A 70 4.05 16.96 9.71
C GLY A 70 2.80 16.18 10.09
N THR A 71 2.68 14.94 9.61
CA THR A 71 1.54 14.05 9.84
C THR A 71 1.96 12.91 10.76
N VAL A 72 1.15 12.63 11.78
CA VAL A 72 1.41 11.50 12.67
C VAL A 72 0.74 10.28 12.07
N LEU A 73 1.54 9.28 11.71
CA LEU A 73 1.01 7.99 11.30
C LEU A 73 0.47 7.29 12.55
N PRO A 74 -0.82 6.92 12.59
CA PRO A 74 -1.40 6.36 13.80
C PRO A 74 -0.68 5.04 14.15
N LEU A 75 -0.28 4.88 15.42
CA LEU A 75 0.52 3.71 15.86
C LEU A 75 -0.13 2.38 15.49
N GLN A 76 -1.46 2.32 15.49
CA GLN A 76 -2.25 1.19 15.01
C GLN A 76 -1.97 0.78 13.56
N THR A 77 -1.67 1.73 12.66
CA THR A 77 -1.19 1.42 11.31
C THR A 77 0.25 0.89 11.34
N LEU A 78 1.11 1.40 12.22
CA LEU A 78 2.46 0.86 12.48
C LEU A 78 2.44 -0.56 13.07
N PHE A 79 1.49 -0.86 13.95
CA PHE A 79 1.32 -2.22 14.49
C PHE A 79 0.76 -3.17 13.44
N ALA A 80 -0.17 -2.70 12.59
CA ALA A 80 -0.61 -3.46 11.43
C ALA A 80 0.56 -3.80 10.47
N PHE A 81 1.63 -2.99 10.40
CA PHE A 81 2.88 -3.35 9.70
C PHE A 81 3.56 -4.63 10.21
N ASN A 82 3.48 -4.93 11.51
CA ASN A 82 4.08 -6.13 12.09
C ASN A 82 3.11 -7.32 12.16
N SER A 83 1.80 -7.05 12.19
CA SER A 83 0.78 -8.10 12.20
C SER A 83 0.47 -8.53 10.77
N GLN A 84 0.91 -9.73 10.39
CA GLN A 84 0.56 -10.46 9.15
C GLN A 84 -0.97 -10.70 8.93
N GLN A 85 -1.84 -9.96 9.62
CA GLN A 85 -3.29 -10.14 9.66
C GLN A 85 -4.03 -9.10 8.83
N VAL A 86 -3.45 -8.68 7.70
CA VAL A 86 -4.27 -8.02 6.68
C VAL A 86 -5.02 -9.15 5.97
N PRO A 87 -6.35 -9.29 6.13
CA PRO A 87 -7.08 -10.30 5.40
C PRO A 87 -6.81 -10.12 3.89
N PRO A 88 -6.65 -11.21 3.13
CA PRO A 88 -6.40 -11.13 1.70
C PRO A 88 -7.49 -10.25 1.04
N ILE A 89 -7.06 -9.27 0.23
CA ILE A 89 -7.95 -8.34 -0.47
C ILE A 89 -8.74 -9.06 -1.59
N MET A 90 -8.36 -10.30 -1.93
CA MET A 90 -9.18 -11.12 -2.80
C MET A 90 -10.45 -11.55 -2.06
N PRO A 91 -11.65 -11.32 -2.61
CA PRO A 91 -12.81 -12.08 -2.19
C PRO A 91 -12.48 -13.56 -2.32
N PRO A 92 -12.96 -14.43 -1.42
CA PRO A 92 -12.80 -15.86 -1.62
C PRO A 92 -13.36 -16.19 -3.00
N THR A 93 -12.52 -16.74 -3.87
CA THR A 93 -12.98 -17.38 -5.09
C THR A 93 -14.17 -18.26 -4.70
N PRO A 94 -15.37 -18.09 -5.29
CA PRO A 94 -16.47 -18.99 -5.03
C PRO A 94 -15.94 -20.41 -5.25
N ALA A 95 -16.02 -21.26 -4.22
CA ALA A 95 -15.70 -22.66 -4.38
C ALA A 95 -16.60 -23.19 -5.49
N GLU A 96 -16.01 -23.53 -6.63
CA GLU A 96 -16.73 -24.22 -7.68
C GLU A 96 -17.30 -25.50 -7.06
N PRO A 97 -18.62 -25.74 -7.14
CA PRO A 97 -19.24 -26.91 -6.53
C PRO A 97 -18.58 -28.18 -7.09
N PRO A 98 -18.43 -29.23 -6.27
CA PRO A 98 -17.80 -30.46 -6.71
C PRO A 98 -18.55 -30.96 -7.94
N VAL A 99 -17.84 -31.08 -9.06
CA VAL A 99 -18.36 -31.70 -10.27
C VAL A 99 -18.62 -33.16 -9.91
N THR A 100 -19.86 -33.47 -9.56
CA THR A 100 -20.32 -34.85 -9.40
C THR A 100 -20.25 -35.50 -10.77
N THR A 101 -19.16 -36.18 -11.07
CA THR A 101 -19.09 -37.13 -12.16
C THR A 101 -20.07 -38.26 -11.85
N PRO A 102 -21.08 -38.52 -12.71
CA PRO A 102 -21.89 -39.72 -12.58
C PRO A 102 -21.04 -40.93 -12.96
N SER A 103 -21.18 -41.95 -12.11
CA SER A 103 -20.69 -43.31 -12.27
C SER A 103 -21.01 -43.90 -13.64
N ALA A 104 -20.03 -44.58 -14.24
CA ALA A 104 -20.26 -45.69 -15.17
C ALA A 104 -19.06 -46.65 -15.15
N SER A 105 -19.17 -47.70 -14.32
CA SER A 105 -18.62 -49.04 -14.60
C SER A 105 -19.78 -49.90 -15.15
N PRO A 106 -19.58 -51.10 -15.74
CA PRO A 106 -18.37 -51.90 -15.92
C PRO A 106 -17.83 -51.99 -17.36
#